data_AF-A0A369JDA1-F1
#
_entry.id   AF-A0A369JDA1-F1
#
_cell.length_a   1.000
_cell.length_b   1.000
_cell.length_c   1.000
_cell.angle_alpha   90.00
_cell.angle_beta   90.00
_cell.angle_gamma   90.00
#
_symmetry.space_group_name_H-M   'P 1'
#
loop_
_entity.id
_entity.type
_entity.pdbx_description
1 polymer ?
#
loop_
_entity_poly.entity_id
_entity_poly.type
_entity_poly.pdbx_seq_one_letter_code
_entity_poly.pdbx_strand_id
1 'polypeptide(L)'
;MFSDTDLLLDRTCIGRGSFGSVHTIHGGPLAYKQVLQQSDADVLLNEYRALESIFVTQTSHSFFSLPRPYVYYNPEFDIIACNYQGNLEESPYQSKVTKDLFCGFDKACYLMERVFGIPYPAALVIREMYYPQSISAPSPTLCRLYFGKVLDVDDDVKMKEKKEARRPRRFFTSANFPLDVKRYAALAVRFPCLPAASAVAYGMGEMLGRIHRRGYDGSDIEFVLGGDGFVGFRFVTIDFNQMRTNALLHSPASARGLAVSFFRNDPYYPRPRTTDTLYLDFRRGYLAAWPHHVEAKTAALAFLAAIEEEQLGRDAAKVSVSGD
;
A
#
# COMPACT_ATOMS: atom_id res chain seq x y z
N MET A 1 18.91 -10.99 42.38
CA MET A 1 19.27 -9.89 41.46
C MET A 1 19.31 -10.48 40.06
N PHE A 2 18.19 -10.40 39.35
CA PHE A 2 18.22 -10.52 37.90
C PHE A 2 18.79 -9.19 37.39
N SER A 3 19.77 -9.21 36.50
CA SER A 3 20.21 -7.97 35.85
C SER A 3 19.04 -7.45 35.00
N ASP A 4 18.42 -6.36 35.46
CA ASP A 4 17.25 -5.69 34.85
C ASP A 4 17.45 -5.20 33.41
N THR A 5 18.57 -5.51 32.77
CA THR A 5 18.93 -5.09 31.40
C THR A 5 18.54 -6.09 30.31
N ASP A 6 18.05 -7.29 30.66
CA ASP A 6 17.74 -8.37 29.71
C ASP A 6 16.25 -8.73 29.57
N LEU A 7 15.34 -7.86 30.01
CA LEU A 7 14.02 -7.79 29.37
C LEU A 7 14.20 -7.15 27.98
N LEU A 8 14.94 -7.86 27.13
CA LEU A 8 15.10 -7.57 25.72
C LEU A 8 13.71 -7.32 25.15
N LEU A 9 13.49 -6.09 24.67
CA LEU A 9 12.33 -5.75 23.86
C LEU A 9 12.16 -6.86 22.82
N ASP A 10 11.15 -7.70 23.01
CA ASP A 10 10.88 -8.81 22.10
C ASP A 10 10.31 -8.20 20.82
N ARG A 11 11.22 -8.01 19.86
CA ARG A 11 10.95 -7.41 18.57
C ARG A 11 10.67 -8.52 17.58
N THR A 12 9.45 -8.55 17.08
CA THR A 12 9.06 -9.46 16.01
C THR A 12 9.08 -8.71 14.69
N CYS A 13 9.89 -9.18 13.73
CA CYS A 13 9.84 -8.68 12.36
C CYS A 13 8.58 -9.20 11.67
N ILE A 14 7.66 -8.29 11.32
CA ILE A 14 6.38 -8.61 10.67
C ILE A 14 6.39 -8.33 9.17
N GLY A 15 7.44 -7.70 8.65
CA GLY A 15 7.63 -7.46 7.23
C GLY A 15 9.05 -6.99 6.92
N ARG A 16 9.58 -7.39 5.77
CA ARG A 16 10.91 -6.95 5.31
C ARG A 16 10.93 -6.82 3.81
N GLY A 17 11.25 -5.63 3.32
CA GLY A 17 11.46 -5.31 1.92
C GLY A 17 12.93 -5.06 1.61
N SER A 18 13.20 -4.55 0.42
CA SER A 18 14.54 -4.09 0.02
C SER A 18 14.96 -2.80 0.71
N PHE A 19 14.00 -1.94 1.06
CA PHE A 19 14.23 -0.63 1.67
C PHE A 19 14.35 -0.69 3.20
N GLY A 20 13.44 -1.43 3.84
CA GLY A 20 13.34 -1.45 5.30
C GLY A 20 12.70 -2.72 5.85
N SER A 21 12.69 -2.79 7.17
CA SER A 21 12.00 -3.83 7.93
C SER A 21 10.98 -3.20 8.88
N VAL A 22 9.84 -3.86 9.03
CA VAL A 22 8.75 -3.47 9.92
C VAL A 22 8.73 -4.43 11.10
N HIS A 23 8.75 -3.89 12.31
CA HIS A 23 8.78 -4.64 13.56
C HIS A 23 7.62 -4.26 14.46
N THR A 24 7.21 -5.19 15.32
CA THR A 24 6.34 -4.91 16.47
C THR A 24 7.09 -5.26 17.75
N ILE A 25 6.72 -4.58 18.84
CA ILE A 25 7.19 -4.90 20.18
C ILE A 25 6.02 -5.57 20.92
N HIS A 26 6.25 -6.77 21.46
CA HIS A 26 5.26 -7.55 22.23
C HIS A 26 3.91 -7.74 21.50
N GLY A 27 3.93 -7.77 20.16
CA GLY A 27 2.70 -7.90 19.35
C GLY A 27 1.70 -6.75 19.51
N GLY A 28 2.13 -5.59 20.00
CA GLY A 28 1.27 -4.44 20.26
C GLY A 28 0.62 -3.81 19.00
N PRO A 29 -0.16 -2.73 19.19
CA PRO A 29 -0.88 -2.03 18.12
C PRO A 29 0.00 -1.08 17.30
N LEU A 30 1.28 -0.98 17.63
CA LEU A 30 2.24 -0.10 16.99
C LEU A 30 3.25 -0.92 16.18
N ALA A 31 3.74 -0.32 15.11
CA ALA A 31 4.77 -0.87 14.26
C ALA A 31 5.91 0.14 14.02
N TYR A 32 7.11 -0.38 13.87
CA TYR A 32 8.35 0.37 13.68
C TYR A 32 8.90 0.06 12.31
N LYS A 33 8.94 1.04 11.40
CA LYS A 33 9.60 0.90 10.09
C LYS A 33 11.01 1.45 10.20
N GLN A 34 12.01 0.57 10.12
CA GLN A 34 13.44 0.89 10.17
C GLN A 34 14.08 0.67 8.79
N VAL A 35 14.94 1.59 8.35
CA VAL A 35 15.74 1.41 7.13
C VAL A 35 16.74 0.26 7.26
N LEU A 36 17.04 -0.42 6.15
CA LEU A 36 18.11 -1.41 6.12
C LEU A 36 19.49 -0.76 6.13
N GLN A 37 19.65 0.40 5.47
CA GLN A 37 20.89 1.17 5.43
C GLN A 37 20.65 2.58 5.97
N GLN A 38 21.55 3.06 6.82
CA GLN A 38 21.41 4.40 7.42
C GLN A 38 21.44 5.52 6.36
N SER A 39 22.10 5.29 5.22
CA SER A 39 22.08 6.19 4.06
C SER A 39 20.68 6.46 3.50
N ASP A 40 19.70 5.61 3.81
CA ASP A 40 18.31 5.75 3.37
C ASP A 40 17.45 6.57 4.37
N ALA A 41 18.05 7.13 5.43
CA ALA A 41 17.33 7.88 6.46
C ALA A 41 16.50 9.04 5.90
N ASP A 42 17.03 9.80 4.94
CA ASP A 42 16.31 10.92 4.31
C ASP A 42 15.11 10.45 3.49
N VAL A 43 15.21 9.28 2.85
CA VAL A 43 14.10 8.67 2.13
C VAL A 43 13.00 8.27 3.13
N LEU A 44 13.38 7.70 4.28
CA LEU A 44 12.43 7.34 5.34
C LEU A 44 11.76 8.58 5.96
N LEU A 45 12.50 9.67 6.16
CA LEU A 45 11.95 10.93 6.66
C LEU A 45 10.96 11.53 5.65
N ASN A 46 11.26 11.47 4.36
CA ASN A 46 10.35 11.91 3.30
C ASN A 46 9.09 11.04 3.25
N GLU A 47 9.23 9.72 3.43
CA GLU A 47 8.09 8.80 3.57
C GLU A 47 7.19 9.19 4.75
N TYR A 48 7.78 9.40 5.93
CA TYR A 48 7.07 9.83 7.14
C TYR A 48 6.28 11.13 6.90
N ARG A 49 6.93 12.15 6.33
CA ARG A 49 6.31 13.45 6.04
C ARG A 49 5.20 13.34 4.99
N ALA A 50 5.39 12.51 3.96
CA ALA A 50 4.38 12.30 2.94
C ALA A 50 3.15 11.60 3.53
N LEU A 51 3.36 10.53 4.29
CA LEU A 51 2.29 9.81 4.96
C LEU A 51 1.51 10.71 5.91
N GLU A 52 2.19 11.56 6.68
CA GLU A 52 1.55 12.52 7.57
C GLU A 52 0.72 13.57 6.81
N SER A 53 1.29 14.13 5.74
CA SER A 53 0.58 15.07 4.87
C SER A 53 -0.68 14.43 4.27
N ILE A 54 -0.63 13.17 3.83
CA ILE A 54 -1.80 12.49 3.28
C ILE A 54 -2.77 12.09 4.40
N PHE A 55 -2.29 11.65 5.56
CA PHE A 55 -3.12 11.17 6.66
C PHE A 55 -4.13 12.22 7.15
N VAL A 56 -3.75 13.50 7.23
CA VAL A 56 -4.68 14.57 7.63
C VAL A 56 -5.84 14.79 6.65
N THR A 57 -5.77 14.19 5.46
CA THR A 57 -6.90 14.18 4.52
C THR A 57 -7.92 13.10 4.82
N GLN A 58 -7.55 12.08 5.60
CA GLN A 58 -8.39 10.93 5.90
C GLN A 58 -9.59 11.34 6.74
N THR A 59 -10.76 10.87 6.33
CA THR A 59 -12.03 11.01 7.06
C THR A 59 -12.49 9.65 7.55
N SER A 60 -13.43 9.62 8.49
CA SER A 60 -14.12 8.39 8.95
C SER A 60 -14.82 7.61 7.82
N HIS A 61 -15.02 8.24 6.65
CA HIS A 61 -15.67 7.66 5.48
C HIS A 61 -14.69 7.21 4.39
N SER A 62 -13.38 7.33 4.60
CA SER A 62 -12.39 6.92 3.59
C SER A 62 -12.38 5.40 3.47
N PHE A 63 -12.46 4.88 2.25
CA PHE A 63 -12.51 3.43 2.04
C PHE A 63 -11.20 2.75 2.41
N PHE A 64 -10.08 3.25 1.88
CA PHE A 64 -8.75 2.84 2.31
C PHE A 64 -8.29 3.71 3.47
N SER A 65 -7.70 3.05 4.45
CA SER A 65 -7.03 3.70 5.56
C SER A 65 -5.52 3.75 5.35
N LEU A 66 -4.88 4.67 6.05
CA LEU A 66 -3.44 4.84 6.11
C LEU A 66 -2.96 4.48 7.51
N PRO A 67 -1.80 3.81 7.65
CA PRO A 67 -1.15 3.70 8.95
C PRO A 67 -0.87 5.10 9.47
N ARG A 68 -1.38 5.45 10.67
CA ARG A 68 -1.08 6.75 11.27
C ARG A 68 0.42 6.85 11.57
N PRO A 69 1.17 7.82 11.01
CA PRO A 69 2.54 8.07 11.44
C PRO A 69 2.52 8.82 12.77
N TYR A 70 3.34 8.39 13.73
CA TYR A 70 3.42 9.04 15.04
C TYR A 70 4.70 9.86 15.16
N VAL A 71 5.85 9.19 15.04
CA VAL A 71 7.15 9.79 15.36
C VAL A 71 8.22 9.22 14.46
N TYR A 72 9.09 10.06 13.92
CA TYR A 72 10.33 9.67 13.27
C TYR A 72 11.54 9.91 14.20
N TYR A 73 12.49 9.00 14.18
CA TYR A 73 13.75 9.07 14.91
C TYR A 73 14.94 8.76 14.00
N ASN A 74 15.99 9.58 14.09
CA ASN A 74 17.30 9.29 13.49
C ASN A 74 18.39 9.26 14.59
N PRO A 75 18.98 8.09 14.89
CA PRO A 75 20.00 7.98 15.94
C PRO A 75 21.33 8.67 15.60
N GLU A 76 21.63 8.91 14.33
CA GLU A 76 22.89 9.55 13.90
C GLU A 76 22.96 11.03 14.31
N PHE A 77 21.82 11.70 14.33
CA PHE A 77 21.72 13.13 14.64
C PHE A 77 20.91 13.41 15.91
N ASP A 78 20.45 12.35 16.60
CA ASP A 78 19.49 12.41 17.72
C ASP A 78 18.25 13.27 17.39
N ILE A 79 17.75 13.15 16.15
CA ILE A 79 16.61 13.92 15.66
C ILE A 79 15.32 13.15 15.92
N ILE A 80 14.37 13.82 16.60
CA ILE A 80 12.98 13.36 16.73
C ILE A 80 12.08 14.33 15.95
N ALA A 81 11.29 13.82 15.02
CA ALA A 81 10.25 14.59 14.33
C ALA A 81 8.87 14.03 14.70
N CYS A 82 7.99 14.92 15.15
CA CYS A 82 6.59 14.63 15.48
C CYS A 82 5.72 15.86 15.17
N ASN A 83 4.78 15.80 14.21
CA ASN A 83 3.82 16.90 14.01
C ASN A 83 2.45 16.62 14.63
N TYR A 84 2.39 15.90 15.76
CA TYR A 84 1.18 15.88 16.59
C TYR A 84 1.00 17.23 17.30
N GLN A 85 0.75 18.29 16.52
CA GLN A 85 0.26 19.60 16.94
C GLN A 85 -1.27 19.63 16.92
N GLY A 86 -1.92 18.49 17.15
CA GLY A 86 -3.37 18.50 17.39
C GLY A 86 -3.62 19.41 18.59
N ASN A 87 -4.63 20.28 18.48
CA ASN A 87 -5.21 21.11 19.55
C ASN A 87 -5.78 20.25 20.70
N LEU A 88 -5.02 19.27 21.18
CA LEU A 88 -5.22 18.66 22.47
C LEU A 88 -4.71 19.70 23.46
N GLU A 89 -5.63 20.51 23.97
CA GLU A 89 -5.43 21.23 25.23
C GLU A 89 -4.60 20.35 26.16
N GLU A 90 -3.54 20.94 26.72
CA GLU A 90 -2.50 20.36 27.55
C GLU A 90 -3.04 19.22 28.42
N SER A 91 -3.11 18.00 27.88
CA SER A 91 -3.51 16.85 28.67
C SER A 91 -2.34 16.59 29.62
N PRO A 92 -2.55 16.54 30.95
CA PRO A 92 -1.51 16.23 31.91
C PRO A 92 -0.93 14.82 31.73
N TYR A 93 -1.53 14.02 30.82
CA TYR A 93 -1.10 12.68 30.43
C TYR A 93 -0.43 12.62 29.04
N GLN A 94 -0.01 13.76 28.45
CA GLN A 94 0.81 13.72 27.25
C GLN A 94 2.17 13.07 27.60
N SER A 95 2.27 11.78 27.32
CA SER A 95 3.54 11.07 27.40
C SER A 95 4.51 11.76 26.43
N LYS A 96 5.57 12.35 26.98
CA LYS A 96 6.65 12.90 26.16
C LYS A 96 7.20 11.77 25.32
N VAL A 97 7.21 11.96 24.01
CA VAL A 97 7.92 11.07 23.09
C VAL A 97 9.40 11.17 23.44
N THR A 98 9.98 10.10 23.99
CA THR A 98 11.42 10.01 24.26
C THR A 98 12.10 9.05 23.29
N LYS A 99 13.42 9.18 23.15
CA LYS A 99 14.23 8.24 22.36
C LYS A 99 14.15 6.80 22.88
N ASP A 100 13.75 6.60 24.13
CA ASP A 100 13.61 5.27 24.73
C ASP A 100 12.52 4.44 24.02
N LEU A 101 11.54 5.09 23.36
CA LEU A 101 10.56 4.42 22.50
C LEU A 101 11.21 3.68 21.32
N PHE A 102 12.43 4.09 20.94
CA PHE A 102 13.22 3.52 19.86
C PHE A 102 14.39 2.67 20.39
N CYS A 103 14.38 2.32 21.69
CA CYS A 103 15.38 1.42 22.26
C CYS A 103 15.47 0.12 21.44
N GLY A 104 16.69 -0.24 21.05
CA GLY A 104 16.99 -1.38 20.19
C GLY A 104 17.05 -1.07 18.69
N PHE A 105 16.59 0.09 18.22
CA PHE A 105 16.74 0.51 16.82
C PHE A 105 18.00 1.35 16.63
N ASP A 106 18.95 0.82 15.86
CA ASP A 106 20.29 1.39 15.61
C ASP A 106 20.38 2.23 14.32
N LYS A 107 19.24 2.43 13.64
CA LYS A 107 19.13 3.17 12.37
C LYS A 107 17.85 3.99 12.37
N ALA A 108 17.75 4.91 11.41
CA ALA A 108 16.55 5.72 11.22
C ALA A 108 15.29 4.85 11.17
N CYS A 109 14.28 5.26 11.94
CA CYS A 109 13.06 4.52 12.16
C CYS A 109 11.89 5.48 12.37
N TYR A 110 10.69 5.12 11.93
CA TYR A 110 9.49 5.79 12.42
C TYR A 110 8.47 4.80 12.98
N LEU A 111 7.75 5.29 13.99
CA LEU A 111 6.65 4.62 14.68
C LEU A 111 5.33 4.95 13.98
N MET A 112 4.52 3.94 13.71
CA MET A 112 3.21 4.07 13.09
C MET A 112 2.17 3.11 13.67
N GLU A 113 0.90 3.36 13.35
CA GLU A 113 -0.19 2.40 13.58
C GLU A 113 0.12 1.09 12.85
N ARG A 114 -0.06 -0.04 13.54
CA ARG A 114 0.17 -1.36 12.94
C ARG A 114 -0.93 -1.71 11.94
N VAL A 115 -0.52 -2.22 10.79
CA VAL A 115 -1.40 -2.97 9.89
C VAL A 115 -1.48 -4.41 10.38
N PHE A 116 -2.66 -4.84 10.81
CA PHE A 116 -2.86 -6.20 11.28
C PHE A 116 -3.01 -7.18 10.11
N GLY A 117 -2.62 -8.42 10.35
CA GLY A 117 -2.84 -9.47 9.37
C GLY A 117 -4.33 -9.77 9.20
N ILE A 118 -4.72 -10.30 8.04
CA ILE A 118 -6.10 -10.74 7.79
C ILE A 118 -6.56 -11.76 8.85
N PRO A 119 -7.87 -11.86 9.12
CA PRO A 119 -8.41 -12.84 10.05
C PRO A 119 -7.93 -14.26 9.74
N TYR A 120 -7.54 -15.01 10.77
CA TYR A 120 -7.01 -16.37 10.62
C TYR A 120 -7.90 -17.31 9.79
N PRO A 121 -9.25 -17.34 9.96
CA PRO A 121 -10.12 -18.13 9.10
C PRO A 121 -10.02 -17.76 7.61
N ALA A 122 -9.84 -16.48 7.29
CA ALA A 122 -9.64 -16.03 5.91
C ALA A 122 -8.30 -16.50 5.34
N ALA A 123 -7.25 -16.45 6.17
CA ALA A 123 -5.94 -16.95 5.79
C ALA A 123 -5.96 -18.47 5.48
N LEU A 124 -6.72 -19.25 6.27
CA LEU A 124 -6.94 -20.68 6.00
C LEU A 124 -7.71 -20.93 4.70
N VAL A 125 -8.78 -20.17 4.45
CA VAL A 125 -9.58 -20.27 3.22
C VAL A 125 -8.75 -19.91 1.98
N ILE A 126 -7.92 -18.86 2.05
CA ILE A 126 -7.01 -18.51 0.94
C ILE A 126 -6.00 -19.64 0.71
N ARG A 127 -5.46 -20.21 1.78
CA ARG A 127 -4.54 -21.35 1.68
C ARG A 127 -5.21 -22.56 1.03
N GLU A 128 -6.40 -22.92 1.47
CA GLU A 128 -7.19 -24.01 0.89
C GLU A 128 -7.46 -23.81 -0.60
N MET A 129 -7.84 -22.60 -1.01
CA MET A 129 -8.23 -22.31 -2.39
C MET A 129 -7.05 -22.20 -3.36
N TYR A 130 -5.89 -21.73 -2.89
CA TYR A 130 -4.81 -21.29 -3.80
C TYR A 130 -3.43 -21.85 -3.51
N TYR A 131 -3.19 -22.51 -2.37
CA TYR A 131 -1.88 -23.06 -2.08
C TYR A 131 -1.79 -24.47 -2.65
N PRO A 132 -0.71 -24.82 -3.36
CA PRO A 132 -0.48 -26.20 -3.76
C PRO A 132 -0.39 -27.12 -2.53
N GLN A 133 -1.05 -28.27 -2.56
CA GLN A 133 -1.06 -29.23 -1.45
C GLN A 133 0.35 -29.71 -1.06
N SER A 134 1.30 -29.66 -2.00
CA SER A 134 2.69 -30.07 -1.80
C SER A 134 3.58 -29.03 -1.10
N ILE A 135 3.09 -27.81 -0.85
CA ILE A 135 3.90 -26.73 -0.28
C ILE A 135 3.54 -26.51 1.19
N SER A 136 4.55 -26.65 2.07
CA SER A 136 4.48 -26.15 3.44
C SER A 136 4.88 -24.68 3.46
N ALA A 137 3.90 -23.78 3.35
CA ALA A 137 4.11 -22.34 3.45
C ALA A 137 3.23 -21.74 4.56
N PRO A 138 3.70 -20.68 5.25
CA PRO A 138 2.89 -20.01 6.26
C PRO A 138 1.63 -19.41 5.61
N SER A 139 0.57 -19.26 6.39
CA SER A 139 -0.64 -18.58 5.92
C SER A 139 -0.37 -17.11 5.59
N PRO A 140 -1.13 -16.51 4.65
CA PRO A 140 -0.93 -15.12 4.30
C PRO A 140 -1.27 -14.20 5.46
N THR A 141 -0.42 -13.19 5.66
CA THR A 141 -0.66 -12.12 6.64
C THR A 141 -1.39 -10.97 5.98
N LEU A 142 -0.98 -10.56 4.79
CA LEU A 142 -1.64 -9.50 4.01
C LEU A 142 -1.94 -10.00 2.61
N CYS A 143 -2.92 -9.38 1.97
CA CYS A 143 -3.24 -9.65 0.58
C CYS A 143 -3.10 -8.39 -0.26
N ARG A 144 -2.24 -8.42 -1.28
CA ARG A 144 -2.06 -7.29 -2.22
C ARG A 144 -3.15 -7.32 -3.28
N LEU A 145 -3.80 -6.19 -3.52
CA LEU A 145 -4.93 -6.07 -4.44
C LEU A 145 -4.44 -5.69 -5.84
N TYR A 146 -4.52 -6.63 -6.78
CA TYR A 146 -4.09 -6.49 -8.18
C TYR A 146 -5.29 -6.39 -9.12
N PHE A 147 -6.03 -5.28 -9.05
CA PHE A 147 -7.26 -5.12 -9.82
C PHE A 147 -7.00 -4.78 -11.30
N GLY A 148 -5.76 -4.50 -11.67
CA GLY A 148 -5.30 -4.33 -13.05
C GLY A 148 -4.72 -5.58 -13.70
N LYS A 149 -4.63 -6.69 -12.97
CA LYS A 149 -4.07 -7.95 -13.49
C LYS A 149 -5.11 -9.04 -13.47
N VAL A 150 -5.08 -9.87 -14.51
CA VAL A 150 -5.65 -11.22 -14.43
C VAL A 150 -4.49 -12.15 -14.09
N LEU A 151 -4.58 -12.86 -12.97
CA LEU A 151 -3.59 -13.85 -12.56
C LEU A 151 -4.07 -15.21 -13.06
N ASP A 152 -3.54 -15.68 -14.18
CA ASP A 152 -3.88 -17.01 -14.67
C ASP A 152 -3.39 -18.08 -13.69
N VAL A 153 -4.26 -19.07 -13.41
CA VAL A 153 -3.90 -20.27 -12.62
C VAL A 153 -2.84 -21.10 -13.36
N ASP A 154 -2.88 -21.04 -14.69
CA ASP A 154 -1.95 -21.70 -15.60
C ASP A 154 -0.59 -21.01 -15.73
N ASP A 155 -0.43 -19.76 -15.30
CA ASP A 155 0.90 -19.13 -15.30
C ASP A 155 1.84 -19.84 -14.33
N ASP A 156 1.32 -20.56 -13.33
CA ASP A 156 2.11 -21.42 -12.45
C ASP A 156 2.28 -22.85 -13.00
N VAL A 157 1.40 -23.33 -13.89
CA VAL A 157 1.41 -24.70 -14.45
C VAL A 157 2.14 -24.78 -15.80
N LYS A 158 1.89 -23.86 -16.75
CA LYS A 158 2.57 -23.75 -18.05
C LYS A 158 4.08 -23.45 -17.94
N MET A 159 4.53 -23.04 -16.75
CA MET A 159 5.95 -22.90 -16.39
C MET A 159 6.70 -24.25 -16.38
N LYS A 160 6.02 -25.38 -16.23
CA LYS A 160 6.66 -26.70 -16.27
C LYS A 160 7.00 -27.16 -17.69
N GLU A 161 6.29 -26.67 -18.71
CA GLU A 161 6.44 -27.15 -20.09
C GLU A 161 7.37 -26.30 -20.95
N LYS A 162 7.48 -24.98 -20.69
CA LYS A 162 8.50 -24.11 -21.33
C LYS A 162 9.81 -24.09 -20.54
N LYS A 163 10.44 -25.25 -20.41
CA LYS A 163 11.87 -25.37 -20.10
C LYS A 163 12.66 -24.91 -21.32
N GLU A 164 12.88 -23.60 -21.46
CA GLU A 164 14.09 -23.01 -22.05
C GLU A 164 13.92 -21.49 -22.15
N ALA A 165 14.91 -20.76 -21.63
CA ALA A 165 15.16 -19.33 -21.82
C ALA A 165 14.34 -18.24 -21.07
N ARG A 166 13.48 -18.55 -20.08
CA ARG A 166 12.99 -17.50 -19.15
C ARG A 166 13.30 -17.84 -17.70
N ARG A 167 14.00 -16.92 -17.02
CA ARG A 167 14.31 -17.00 -15.58
C ARG A 167 13.06 -17.46 -14.81
N PRO A 168 13.15 -18.50 -13.95
CA PRO A 168 12.02 -18.92 -13.13
C PRO A 168 11.55 -17.72 -12.31
N ARG A 169 10.26 -17.36 -12.39
CA ARG A 169 9.70 -16.36 -11.49
C ARG A 169 9.79 -16.95 -10.08
N ARG A 170 10.77 -16.40 -9.37
CA ARG A 170 11.18 -16.74 -8.02
C ARG A 170 10.05 -16.42 -7.04
N PHE A 171 9.63 -17.45 -6.32
CA PHE A 171 8.90 -17.46 -5.05
C PHE A 171 7.37 -17.26 -5.10
N PHE A 172 6.68 -18.36 -4.76
CA PHE A 172 5.40 -18.31 -4.07
C PHE A 172 5.54 -17.42 -2.82
N THR A 173 5.03 -16.19 -2.87
CA THR A 173 5.10 -15.26 -1.75
C THR A 173 3.88 -15.45 -0.87
N SER A 174 3.99 -16.28 0.15
CA SER A 174 2.89 -16.55 1.08
C SER A 174 2.46 -15.33 1.88
N ALA A 175 3.42 -14.50 2.33
CA ALA A 175 3.14 -13.39 3.26
C ALA A 175 2.31 -12.24 2.65
N ASN A 176 2.42 -12.03 1.33
CA ASN A 176 1.75 -10.94 0.58
C ASN A 176 0.95 -11.54 -0.59
N PHE A 177 -0.09 -12.31 -0.27
CA PHE A 177 -0.81 -13.09 -1.28
C PHE A 177 -1.51 -12.18 -2.30
N PRO A 178 -1.31 -12.39 -3.62
CA PRO A 178 -1.90 -11.54 -4.63
C PRO A 178 -3.39 -11.89 -4.86
N LEU A 179 -4.26 -10.89 -4.74
CA LEU A 179 -5.68 -10.95 -5.05
C LEU A 179 -5.99 -10.12 -6.30
N ASP A 180 -6.21 -10.79 -7.42
CA ASP A 180 -6.92 -10.15 -8.54
C ASP A 180 -8.43 -10.11 -8.27
N VAL A 181 -9.18 -9.50 -9.20
CA VAL A 181 -10.64 -9.35 -9.10
C VAL A 181 -11.34 -10.71 -8.92
N LYS A 182 -10.90 -11.74 -9.65
CA LYS A 182 -11.51 -13.08 -9.60
C LYS A 182 -11.29 -13.73 -8.23
N ARG A 183 -10.06 -13.70 -7.73
CA ARG A 183 -9.70 -14.25 -6.42
C ARG A 183 -10.36 -13.49 -5.27
N TYR A 184 -10.43 -12.17 -5.38
CA TYR A 184 -11.16 -11.32 -4.44
C TYR A 184 -12.65 -11.66 -4.42
N ALA A 185 -13.29 -11.78 -5.58
CA ALA A 185 -14.71 -12.13 -5.66
C ALA A 185 -15.01 -13.51 -5.04
N ALA A 186 -14.17 -14.51 -5.29
CA ALA A 186 -14.29 -15.83 -4.67
C ALA A 186 -14.14 -15.75 -3.13
N LEU A 187 -13.21 -14.93 -2.63
CA LEU A 187 -13.06 -14.69 -1.20
C LEU A 187 -14.29 -13.98 -0.61
N ALA A 188 -14.84 -12.99 -1.29
CA ALA A 188 -16.03 -12.25 -0.86
C ALA A 188 -17.29 -13.13 -0.77
N VAL A 189 -17.41 -14.18 -1.58
CA VAL A 189 -18.47 -15.20 -1.44
C VAL A 189 -18.35 -15.95 -0.10
N ARG A 190 -17.12 -16.21 0.36
CA ARG A 190 -16.85 -16.91 1.63
C ARG A 190 -16.95 -15.97 2.84
N PHE A 191 -16.70 -14.68 2.64
CA PHE A 191 -16.76 -13.65 3.67
C PHE A 191 -17.68 -12.51 3.22
N PRO A 192 -19.01 -12.62 3.40
CA PRO A 192 -19.98 -11.62 2.95
C PRO A 192 -19.82 -10.21 3.56
N CYS A 193 -18.99 -10.06 4.59
CA CYS A 193 -18.60 -8.76 5.13
C CYS A 193 -17.60 -8.00 4.24
N LEU A 194 -16.95 -8.67 3.28
CA LEU A 194 -16.10 -8.01 2.29
C LEU A 194 -16.98 -7.25 1.28
N PRO A 195 -16.63 -5.99 0.97
CA PRO A 195 -17.40 -5.18 0.02
C PRO A 195 -17.28 -5.71 -1.42
N ALA A 196 -18.18 -5.27 -2.29
CA ALA A 196 -18.09 -5.57 -3.71
C ALA A 196 -16.79 -5.00 -4.33
N ALA A 197 -16.27 -5.66 -5.37
CA ALA A 197 -15.06 -5.21 -6.07
C ALA A 197 -15.19 -3.77 -6.63
N SER A 198 -16.41 -3.37 -7.02
CA SER A 198 -16.71 -1.99 -7.43
C SER A 198 -16.43 -0.96 -6.35
N ALA A 199 -16.80 -1.25 -5.09
CA ALA A 199 -16.53 -0.37 -3.95
C ALA A 199 -15.02 -0.30 -3.64
N VAL A 200 -14.30 -1.42 -3.79
CA VAL A 200 -12.84 -1.45 -3.65
C VAL A 200 -12.16 -0.60 -4.74
N ALA A 201 -12.58 -0.74 -5.99
CA ALA A 201 -12.06 0.04 -7.11
C ALA A 201 -12.33 1.55 -6.91
N TYR A 202 -13.54 1.92 -6.47
CA TYR A 202 -13.85 3.29 -6.06
C TYR A 202 -12.88 3.78 -4.97
N GLY A 203 -12.66 3.00 -3.91
CA GLY A 203 -11.73 3.34 -2.83
C GLY A 203 -10.28 3.52 -3.30
N MET A 204 -9.82 2.68 -4.24
CA MET A 204 -8.48 2.82 -4.84
C MET A 204 -8.33 4.16 -5.57
N GLY A 205 -9.35 4.54 -6.34
CA GLY A 205 -9.38 5.83 -7.04
C GLY A 205 -9.39 6.99 -6.05
N GLU A 206 -10.26 6.92 -5.04
CA GLU A 206 -10.38 7.93 -4.00
C GLU A 206 -9.04 8.17 -3.28
N MET A 207 -8.36 7.10 -2.85
CA MET A 207 -7.07 7.21 -2.18
C MET A 207 -5.99 7.79 -3.12
N LEU A 208 -5.91 7.34 -4.37
CA LEU A 208 -4.94 7.91 -5.32
C LEU A 208 -5.21 9.40 -5.57
N GLY A 209 -6.47 9.81 -5.67
CA GLY A 209 -6.84 11.22 -5.79
C GLY A 209 -6.42 12.04 -4.56
N ARG A 210 -6.55 11.48 -3.35
CA ARG A 210 -6.07 12.09 -2.10
C ARG A 210 -4.55 12.22 -2.05
N ILE A 211 -3.82 11.26 -2.62
CA ILE A 211 -2.36 11.31 -2.72
C ILE A 211 -1.95 12.41 -3.71
N HIS A 212 -2.54 12.40 -4.91
CA HIS A 212 -2.25 13.38 -5.96
C HIS A 212 -2.55 14.81 -5.48
N ARG A 213 -3.72 15.08 -4.89
CA ARG A 213 -4.08 16.43 -4.40
C ARG A 213 -3.14 16.97 -3.32
N ARG A 214 -2.35 16.11 -2.67
CA ARG A 214 -1.32 16.50 -1.68
C ARG A 214 0.06 16.71 -2.29
N GLY A 215 0.15 16.68 -3.62
CA GLY A 215 1.40 16.93 -4.31
C GLY A 215 2.26 15.70 -4.47
N TYR A 216 1.73 14.48 -4.37
CA TYR A 216 2.52 13.25 -4.55
C TYR A 216 2.10 12.49 -5.80
N ASP A 217 3.05 11.77 -6.42
CA ASP A 217 2.81 11.01 -7.64
C ASP A 217 2.22 9.60 -7.43
N GLY A 218 2.10 9.18 -6.17
CA GLY A 218 1.62 7.85 -5.79
C GLY A 218 2.55 6.72 -6.21
N SER A 219 3.81 6.99 -6.54
CA SER A 219 4.81 5.99 -6.93
C SER A 219 5.00 4.89 -5.86
N ASP A 220 4.97 3.62 -6.30
CA ASP A 220 5.20 2.38 -5.54
C ASP A 220 4.26 2.09 -4.36
N ILE A 221 3.14 2.82 -4.23
CA ILE A 221 2.15 2.52 -3.19
C ILE A 221 1.49 1.16 -3.42
N GLU A 222 1.22 0.45 -2.33
CA GLU A 222 0.55 -0.84 -2.35
C GLU A 222 -0.84 -0.75 -1.70
N PHE A 223 -1.85 -1.27 -2.39
CA PHE A 223 -3.19 -1.47 -1.83
C PHE A 223 -3.30 -2.87 -1.26
N VAL A 224 -3.60 -2.98 0.03
CA VAL A 224 -3.66 -4.27 0.72
C VAL A 224 -4.97 -4.45 1.47
N LEU A 225 -5.38 -5.71 1.56
CA LEU A 225 -6.38 -6.20 2.49
C LEU A 225 -5.64 -6.81 3.70
N GLY A 226 -5.87 -6.23 4.86
CA GLY A 226 -5.40 -6.70 6.17
C GLY A 226 -6.57 -6.95 7.12
N GLY A 227 -6.26 -7.08 8.41
CA GLY A 227 -7.23 -7.14 9.50
C GLY A 227 -7.42 -5.80 10.19
N ASP A 228 -8.50 -5.69 10.95
CA ASP A 228 -8.80 -4.53 11.80
C ASP A 228 -8.18 -4.63 13.22
N GLY A 229 -7.46 -5.71 13.50
CA GLY A 229 -6.92 -6.04 14.83
C GLY A 229 -7.82 -6.94 15.66
N PHE A 230 -9.01 -7.27 15.15
CA PHE A 230 -9.98 -8.15 15.78
C PHE A 230 -10.39 -9.28 14.80
N VAL A 231 -11.67 -9.37 14.46
CA VAL A 231 -12.24 -10.40 13.58
C VAL A 231 -12.54 -9.89 12.18
N GLY A 232 -12.39 -8.58 11.95
CA GLY A 232 -12.78 -7.93 10.70
C GLY A 232 -11.61 -7.71 9.75
N PHE A 233 -11.96 -7.14 8.60
CA PHE A 233 -11.01 -6.78 7.55
C PHE A 233 -10.81 -5.27 7.50
N ARG A 234 -9.63 -4.86 7.05
CA ARG A 234 -9.31 -3.44 6.82
C ARG A 234 -8.58 -3.29 5.50
N PHE A 235 -9.01 -2.31 4.71
CA PHE A 235 -8.33 -1.90 3.48
C PHE A 235 -7.31 -0.83 3.84
N VAL A 236 -6.05 -1.07 3.48
CA VAL A 236 -4.93 -0.20 3.86
C VAL A 236 -4.06 0.11 2.64
N THR A 237 -3.56 1.33 2.56
CA THR A 237 -2.52 1.71 1.59
C THR A 237 -1.19 1.84 2.33
N ILE A 238 -0.15 1.19 1.80
CA ILE A 238 1.19 1.12 2.41
C ILE A 238 2.28 1.39 1.36
N ASP A 239 3.52 1.38 1.83
CA ASP A 239 4.76 1.52 1.07
C ASP A 239 4.89 2.85 0.31
N PHE A 240 5.25 3.89 1.05
CA PHE A 240 5.27 5.27 0.56
C PHE A 240 6.69 5.76 0.22
N ASN A 241 7.70 4.89 0.30
CA ASN A 241 9.12 5.22 0.25
C ASN A 241 9.61 5.70 -1.13
N GLN A 242 8.90 5.39 -2.23
CA GLN A 242 9.26 5.87 -3.56
C GLN A 242 8.38 7.01 -4.08
N MET A 243 7.46 7.52 -3.27
CA MET A 243 6.64 8.67 -3.67
C MET A 243 7.50 9.91 -3.87
N ARG A 244 7.17 10.67 -4.90
CA ARG A 244 7.86 11.92 -5.23
C ARG A 244 6.88 13.07 -5.19
N THR A 245 7.38 14.22 -4.77
CA THR A 245 6.63 15.46 -4.85
C THR A 245 6.43 15.85 -6.31
N ASN A 246 5.18 15.95 -6.74
CA ASN A 246 4.78 16.53 -8.00
C ASN A 246 4.35 17.98 -7.76
N ALA A 247 5.33 18.88 -7.80
CA ALA A 247 5.15 20.32 -7.58
C ALA A 247 4.23 21.00 -8.62
N LEU A 248 3.82 20.29 -9.66
CA LEU A 248 3.20 20.86 -10.86
C LEU A 248 1.75 20.46 -11.04
N LEU A 249 1.02 20.10 -9.97
CA LEU A 249 -0.33 19.52 -10.01
C LEU A 249 -1.35 20.24 -10.91
N HIS A 250 -1.11 21.52 -11.23
CA HIS A 250 -1.97 22.36 -12.07
C HIS A 250 -1.49 22.53 -13.52
N SER A 251 -0.43 21.82 -13.93
CA SER A 251 0.09 21.88 -15.30
C SER A 251 -0.26 20.61 -16.10
N PRO A 252 -0.48 20.72 -17.43
CA PRO A 252 -0.64 19.54 -18.29
C PRO A 252 0.58 18.59 -18.27
N ALA A 253 1.79 19.12 -18.06
CA ALA A 253 3.00 18.31 -17.94
C ALA A 253 2.96 17.38 -16.72
N SER A 254 2.29 17.79 -15.64
CA SER A 254 2.13 16.95 -14.45
C SER A 254 1.25 15.73 -14.68
N ALA A 255 0.21 15.85 -15.50
CA ALA A 255 -0.70 14.74 -15.80
C ALA A 255 0.04 13.56 -16.44
N ARG A 256 1.00 13.83 -17.34
CA ARG A 256 1.86 12.79 -17.93
C ARG A 256 2.79 12.14 -16.91
N GLY A 257 3.40 12.91 -16.02
CA GLY A 257 4.24 12.36 -14.94
C GLY A 257 3.46 11.46 -13.97
N LEU A 258 2.23 11.86 -13.64
CA LEU A 258 1.30 11.04 -12.86
C LEU A 258 0.90 9.77 -13.61
N ALA A 259 0.61 9.85 -14.92
CA ALA A 259 0.28 8.69 -15.73
C ALA A 259 1.45 7.68 -15.79
N VAL A 260 2.69 8.15 -15.94
CA VAL A 260 3.89 7.29 -15.88
C VAL A 260 3.97 6.56 -14.54
N SER A 261 3.74 7.26 -13.42
CA SER A 261 3.76 6.66 -12.08
C SER A 261 2.62 5.66 -11.89
N PHE A 262 1.43 5.97 -12.39
CA PHE A 262 0.28 5.07 -12.41
C PHE A 262 0.60 3.73 -13.09
N PHE A 263 1.21 3.76 -14.28
CA PHE A 263 1.57 2.54 -15.00
C PHE A 263 2.82 1.85 -14.45
N ARG A 264 3.68 2.53 -13.68
CA ARG A 264 4.77 1.87 -12.95
C ARG A 264 4.24 1.01 -11.82
N ASN A 265 3.17 1.45 -11.19
CA ASN A 265 2.42 0.71 -10.17
C ASN A 265 1.45 -0.31 -10.79
N ASP A 266 1.39 -0.42 -12.12
CA ASP A 266 0.66 -1.51 -12.74
C ASP A 266 1.26 -2.83 -12.23
N PRO A 267 0.44 -3.72 -11.63
CA PRO A 267 -0.96 -3.89 -11.99
C PRO A 267 -1.95 -3.78 -10.82
N TYR A 268 -1.73 -2.85 -9.89
CA TYR A 268 -2.63 -2.63 -8.75
C TYR A 268 -4.01 -2.08 -9.17
N TYR A 269 -4.04 -1.08 -10.06
CA TYR A 269 -5.26 -0.36 -10.43
C TYR A 269 -6.07 -1.03 -11.53
N PRO A 270 -7.41 -0.92 -11.55
CA PRO A 270 -8.22 -1.28 -12.71
C PRO A 270 -7.68 -0.70 -14.01
N ARG A 271 -7.78 -1.44 -15.11
CA ARG A 271 -7.24 -1.02 -16.41
C ARG A 271 -8.01 0.20 -16.93
N PRO A 272 -7.36 1.30 -17.36
CA PRO A 272 -8.02 2.52 -17.85
C PRO A 272 -8.78 2.37 -19.18
N ARG A 273 -9.80 1.53 -19.21
CA ARG A 273 -10.68 1.28 -20.35
C ARG A 273 -12.06 1.81 -20.01
N THR A 274 -12.60 2.70 -20.84
CA THR A 274 -13.93 3.29 -20.60
C THR A 274 -15.08 2.28 -20.67
N THR A 275 -14.81 1.08 -21.17
CA THR A 275 -15.73 -0.07 -21.17
C THR A 275 -15.58 -0.97 -19.94
N ASP A 276 -14.54 -0.81 -19.12
CA ASP A 276 -14.32 -1.56 -17.90
C ASP A 276 -15.06 -0.90 -16.73
N THR A 277 -16.03 -1.62 -16.16
CA THR A 277 -16.87 -1.12 -15.07
C THR A 277 -16.08 -0.80 -13.80
N LEU A 278 -15.04 -1.58 -13.48
CA LEU A 278 -14.19 -1.31 -12.31
C LEU A 278 -13.36 -0.05 -12.51
N TYR A 279 -12.92 0.22 -13.74
CA TYR A 279 -12.27 1.48 -14.04
C TYR A 279 -13.23 2.66 -13.94
N LEU A 280 -14.48 2.51 -14.37
CA LEU A 280 -15.48 3.56 -14.18
C LEU A 280 -15.72 3.85 -12.67
N ASP A 281 -15.73 2.81 -11.83
CA ASP A 281 -15.78 2.96 -10.37
C ASP A 281 -14.56 3.69 -9.81
N PHE A 282 -13.36 3.27 -10.21
CA PHE A 282 -12.10 3.92 -9.88
C PHE A 282 -12.11 5.41 -10.29
N ARG A 283 -12.52 5.71 -11.52
CA ARG A 283 -12.63 7.07 -12.05
C ARG A 283 -13.57 7.94 -11.21
N ARG A 284 -14.71 7.38 -10.78
CA ARG A 284 -15.66 8.07 -9.88
C ARG A 284 -15.03 8.36 -8.52
N GLY A 285 -14.36 7.39 -7.92
CA GLY A 285 -13.66 7.56 -6.64
C GLY A 285 -12.55 8.60 -6.74
N TYR A 286 -11.74 8.53 -7.80
CA TYR A 286 -10.67 9.49 -8.05
C TYR A 286 -11.19 10.92 -8.13
N LEU A 287 -12.24 11.18 -8.92
CA LEU A 287 -12.84 12.52 -9.02
C LEU A 287 -13.47 13.00 -7.70
N ALA A 288 -14.05 12.09 -6.90
CA ALA A 288 -14.66 12.43 -5.62
C ALA A 288 -13.63 12.92 -4.57
N ALA A 289 -12.36 12.55 -4.72
CA ALA A 289 -11.30 13.03 -3.84
C ALA A 289 -10.86 14.48 -4.12
N TRP A 290 -11.28 15.09 -5.23
CA TRP A 290 -10.89 16.45 -5.58
C TRP A 290 -11.94 17.47 -5.15
N PRO A 291 -11.54 18.66 -4.68
CA PRO A 291 -12.46 19.77 -4.42
C PRO A 291 -13.30 20.15 -5.65
N HIS A 292 -14.47 20.75 -5.43
CA HIS A 292 -15.40 21.13 -6.49
C HIS A 292 -15.00 22.37 -7.32
N HIS A 293 -13.86 23.01 -7.06
CA HIS A 293 -13.40 24.14 -7.86
C HIS A 293 -12.83 23.68 -9.22
N VAL A 294 -12.92 24.57 -10.21
CA VAL A 294 -12.71 24.25 -11.63
C VAL A 294 -11.29 23.78 -11.91
N GLU A 295 -10.27 24.39 -11.28
CA GLU A 295 -8.86 24.09 -11.54
C GLU A 295 -8.48 22.69 -11.02
N ALA A 296 -8.95 22.33 -9.82
CA ALA A 296 -8.74 21.00 -9.24
C ALA A 296 -9.36 19.91 -10.13
N LYS A 297 -10.61 20.12 -10.54
CA LYS A 297 -11.31 19.18 -11.41
C LYS A 297 -10.64 19.06 -12.78
N THR A 298 -10.12 20.17 -13.32
CA THR A 298 -9.41 20.18 -14.60
C THR A 298 -8.12 19.36 -14.53
N ALA A 299 -7.33 19.52 -13.46
CA ALA A 299 -6.14 18.71 -13.23
C ALA A 299 -6.46 17.21 -13.10
N ALA A 300 -7.50 16.88 -12.33
CA ALA A 300 -7.96 15.51 -12.16
C ALA A 300 -8.37 14.86 -13.48
N LEU A 301 -9.15 15.58 -14.31
CA LEU A 301 -9.58 15.12 -15.62
C LEU A 301 -8.40 14.97 -16.61
N ALA A 302 -7.42 15.88 -16.55
CA ALA A 302 -6.22 15.78 -17.39
C ALA A 302 -5.41 14.51 -17.09
N PHE A 303 -5.27 14.13 -15.81
CA PHE A 303 -4.65 12.86 -15.43
C PHE A 303 -5.44 11.66 -15.96
N LEU A 304 -6.76 11.64 -15.77
CA LEU A 304 -7.62 10.54 -16.24
C LEU A 304 -7.55 10.37 -17.76
N ALA A 305 -7.58 11.47 -18.51
CA ALA A 305 -7.41 11.45 -19.96
C ALA A 305 -6.03 10.89 -20.36
N ALA A 306 -4.96 11.28 -19.65
CA ALA A 306 -3.62 10.79 -19.94
C ALA A 306 -3.47 9.28 -19.70
N ILE A 307 -4.07 8.71 -18.65
CA ILE A 307 -4.02 7.25 -18.43
C ILE A 307 -4.90 6.46 -19.40
N GLU A 308 -6.02 7.03 -19.85
CA GLU A 308 -6.90 6.45 -20.87
C GLU A 308 -6.18 6.40 -22.24
N GLU A 309 -5.53 7.48 -22.64
CA GLU A 309 -4.74 7.57 -23.88
C GLU A 309 -3.57 6.56 -23.89
N GLU A 310 -2.80 6.51 -22.82
CA GLU A 310 -1.68 5.56 -22.68
C GLU A 310 -2.18 4.10 -22.67
N GLN A 311 -3.31 3.80 -22.02
CA GLN A 311 -3.89 2.45 -22.04
C GLN A 311 -4.38 2.06 -23.44
N LEU A 312 -4.99 2.98 -24.19
CA LEU A 312 -5.39 2.77 -25.57
C LEU A 312 -4.18 2.42 -26.45
N GLY A 313 -3.07 3.15 -26.30
CA GLY A 313 -1.82 2.87 -26.99
C GLY A 313 -1.27 1.48 -26.67
N ARG A 314 -1.30 1.07 -25.39
CA ARG A 314 -0.87 -0.27 -24.94
C ARG A 314 -1.76 -1.39 -25.50
N ASP A 315 -3.06 -1.16 -25.60
CA ASP A 315 -3.99 -2.14 -26.15
C ASP A 315 -3.79 -2.31 -27.67
N ALA A 316 -3.58 -1.21 -28.40
CA ALA A 316 -3.25 -1.25 -29.83
C ALA A 316 -1.95 -2.03 -30.11
N ALA A 317 -0.91 -1.78 -29.31
CA ALA A 317 0.39 -2.46 -29.45
C ALA A 317 0.31 -3.98 -29.17
N LYS A 318 -0.62 -4.44 -28.34
CA LYS A 318 -0.82 -5.88 -28.10
C LYS A 318 -1.48 -6.57 -29.29
N VAL A 319 -2.45 -5.93 -29.93
CA VAL A 319 -3.15 -6.46 -31.10
C VAL A 319 -2.19 -6.67 -32.27
N SER A 320 -1.26 -5.72 -32.49
CA SER A 320 -0.27 -5.82 -33.56
C SER A 320 0.72 -6.97 -33.37
N VAL A 321 1.07 -7.31 -32.12
CA VAL A 321 2.02 -8.40 -31.82
C VAL A 321 1.36 -9.79 -31.92
N SER A 322 0.04 -9.88 -31.79
CA SER A 322 -0.69 -11.16 -31.90
C SER A 322 -1.15 -11.52 -33.33
N GLY A 323 -0.91 -10.63 -34.30
CA GLY A 323 -1.33 -10.80 -35.70
C GLY A 323 -0.24 -11.30 -36.65
N ASP A 324 1.00 -11.48 -36.16
CA ASP A 324 2.14 -12.07 -36.86
C ASP A 324 2.42 -13.49 -36.34
#